data_AF-A0AAW2F227-F1
#
_entry.id   AF-A0AAW2F227-F1
#
_cell.length_a   1.000
_cell.length_b   1.000
_cell.length_c   1.000
_cell.angle_alpha   90.00
_cell.angle_beta   90.00
_cell.angle_gamma   90.00
#
_symmetry.space_group_name_H-M   'P 1'
#
loop_
_entity.id
_entity.type
_entity.pdbx_description
1 polymer ?
#
loop_
_entity_poly.entity_id
_entity_poly.type
_entity_poly.pdbx_seq_one_letter_code
_entity_poly.pdbx_strand_id
1 'polypeptide(L)'
;MCKRDLNCTFKAMTAYLLSFVALLKVYTFQFNTRTIKDLTRHLFCAWKELNSSEEYEIMKSYATNSRRFSLIYSVYCFAAIFIFMSMSLIPYALDIVLPLNESRPILPPYRGYYFVDEREYFFQILWHAIVAWEIVIAGIIAHDCLFVTYVEHVCSMFAITG
;
A
#
# COMPACT_ATOMS: atom_id res chain seq x y z
N MET A 1 -5.96 -26.39 -6.48
CA MET A 1 -7.04 -26.37 -5.46
C MET A 1 -6.45 -26.75 -4.10
N CYS A 2 -6.29 -25.82 -3.15
CA CYS A 2 -5.88 -26.16 -1.77
C CYS A 2 -7.12 -26.16 -0.87
N LYS A 3 -7.71 -27.34 -0.63
CA LYS A 3 -8.99 -27.47 0.09
C LYS A 3 -8.83 -27.88 1.56
N ARG A 4 -7.62 -28.16 2.08
CA ARG A 4 -7.47 -28.76 3.43
C ARG A 4 -6.13 -28.58 4.17
N ASP A 5 -5.21 -27.74 3.71
CA ASP A 5 -3.93 -27.55 4.42
C ASP A 5 -3.93 -26.20 5.17
N LEU A 6 -3.82 -26.25 6.51
CA LEU A 6 -3.85 -25.09 7.40
C LEU A 6 -2.71 -24.09 7.07
N ASN A 7 -1.58 -24.62 6.60
CA ASN A 7 -0.44 -23.81 6.14
C ASN A 7 -0.71 -23.12 4.80
N CYS A 8 -1.53 -23.70 3.92
CA CYS A 8 -1.97 -23.05 2.69
C CYS A 8 -2.86 -21.84 2.98
N THR A 9 -3.83 -22.00 3.88
CA THR A 9 -4.79 -20.94 4.23
C THR A 9 -4.09 -19.78 4.91
N PHE A 10 -3.16 -20.04 5.84
CA PHE A 10 -2.41 -18.98 6.52
C PHE A 10 -1.58 -18.13 5.54
N LYS A 11 -0.92 -18.76 4.56
CA LYS A 11 -0.13 -18.05 3.53
C LYS A 11 -1.00 -17.20 2.59
N ALA A 12 -2.22 -17.64 2.28
CA ALA A 12 -3.14 -16.88 1.44
C ALA A 12 -3.91 -15.79 2.22
N MET A 13 -4.03 -15.94 3.55
CA MET A 13 -4.77 -15.04 4.42
C MET A 13 -4.26 -13.60 4.35
N THR A 14 -2.93 -13.40 4.33
CA THR A 14 -2.35 -12.06 4.24
C THR A 14 -2.77 -11.34 2.95
N ALA A 15 -2.74 -12.04 1.81
CA ALA A 15 -3.19 -11.49 0.54
C ALA A 15 -4.70 -11.18 0.55
N TYR A 16 -5.53 -12.07 1.10
CA TYR A 16 -6.98 -11.82 1.21
C TYR A 16 -7.31 -10.63 2.10
N LEU A 17 -6.63 -10.50 3.24
CA LEU A 17 -6.80 -9.36 4.15
C LEU A 17 -6.41 -8.05 3.47
N LEU A 18 -5.26 -8.02 2.78
CA LEU A 18 -4.81 -6.86 2.01
C LEU A 18 -5.82 -6.48 0.93
N SER A 19 -6.31 -7.45 0.14
CA SER A 19 -7.32 -7.21 -0.88
C SER A 19 -8.64 -6.69 -0.28
N PHE A 20 -9.06 -7.24 0.87
CA PHE A 20 -10.26 -6.77 1.57
C PHE A 20 -10.09 -5.31 2.05
N VAL A 21 -8.95 -4.97 2.64
CA VAL A 21 -8.62 -3.59 3.05
C VAL A 21 -8.60 -2.65 1.84
N ALA A 22 -8.01 -3.06 0.72
CA ALA A 22 -8.01 -2.29 -0.52
C ALA A 22 -9.44 -2.00 -1.00
N LEU A 23 -10.29 -3.04 -1.05
CA LEU A 23 -11.69 -2.90 -1.47
C LEU A 23 -12.47 -1.98 -0.53
N LEU A 24 -12.29 -2.13 0.79
CA LEU A 24 -12.92 -1.23 1.76
C LEU A 24 -12.51 0.22 1.55
N LYS A 25 -11.21 0.49 1.32
CA LYS A 25 -10.71 1.85 1.05
C LYS A 25 -11.26 2.42 -0.24
N VAL A 26 -11.31 1.62 -1.30
CA VAL A 26 -11.93 2.04 -2.58
C VAL A 26 -13.40 2.37 -2.35
N TYR A 27 -14.15 1.51 -1.65
CA TYR A 27 -15.55 1.76 -1.36
C TYR A 27 -15.76 3.02 -0.51
N THR A 28 -14.96 3.20 0.54
CA THR A 28 -14.98 4.40 1.38
C THR A 28 -14.68 5.66 0.56
N PHE A 29 -13.69 5.62 -0.32
CA PHE A 29 -13.36 6.74 -1.20
C PHE A 29 -14.53 7.09 -2.13
N GLN A 30 -15.12 6.08 -2.78
CA GLN A 30 -16.24 6.27 -3.70
C GLN A 30 -17.47 6.85 -2.97
N PHE A 31 -17.83 6.25 -1.83
CA PHE A 31 -18.97 6.69 -1.03
C PHE A 31 -18.79 8.11 -0.47
N ASN A 32 -17.57 8.44 -0.02
CA ASN A 32 -17.25 9.72 0.61
C ASN A 32 -16.62 10.74 -0.35
N THR A 33 -16.71 10.55 -1.68
CA THR A 33 -16.05 11.43 -2.66
C THR A 33 -16.48 12.90 -2.50
N ARG A 34 -17.75 13.17 -2.16
CA ARG A 34 -18.23 14.53 -1.89
C ARG A 34 -17.55 15.14 -0.67
N THR A 35 -17.49 14.40 0.42
CA THR A 35 -16.83 14.80 1.67
C THR A 35 -15.34 15.06 1.45
N ILE A 36 -14.64 14.17 0.73
CA ILE A 36 -13.22 14.33 0.40
C ILE A 36 -12.99 15.63 -0.40
N LYS A 37 -13.84 15.91 -1.39
CA LYS A 37 -13.76 17.16 -2.16
C LYS A 37 -13.96 18.39 -1.28
N ASP A 38 -14.92 18.31 -0.36
CA ASP A 38 -15.21 19.40 0.57
C ASP A 38 -14.04 19.65 1.54
N LEU A 39 -13.48 18.59 2.14
CA LEU A 39 -12.30 18.67 3.01
C LEU A 39 -11.09 19.26 2.28
N THR A 40 -10.81 18.83 1.05
CA THR A 40 -9.73 19.41 0.24
C THR A 40 -9.97 20.89 -0.06
N ARG A 41 -11.22 21.29 -0.33
CA ARG A 41 -11.57 22.68 -0.56
C ARG A 41 -11.38 23.53 0.70
N HIS A 42 -11.84 23.06 1.85
CA HIS A 42 -11.64 23.75 3.13
C HIS A 42 -10.16 23.91 3.47
N LEU A 43 -9.37 22.85 3.26
CA LEU A 43 -7.91 22.93 3.37
C LEU A 43 -7.38 24.08 2.52
N PHE A 44 -7.69 24.11 1.22
CA PHE A 44 -7.19 25.16 0.35
C PHE A 44 -7.65 26.57 0.72
N CYS A 45 -8.90 26.74 1.16
CA CYS A 45 -9.41 28.04 1.61
C CYS A 45 -8.70 28.50 2.89
N ALA A 46 -8.53 27.62 3.88
CA ALA A 46 -7.82 27.94 5.12
C ALA A 46 -6.39 28.42 4.85
N TRP A 47 -5.71 27.84 3.85
CA TRP A 47 -4.39 28.31 3.43
C TRP A 47 -4.37 29.72 2.84
N LYS A 48 -5.48 30.19 2.26
CA LYS A 48 -5.60 31.54 1.70
C LYS A 48 -5.97 32.59 2.73
N GLU A 49 -6.61 32.18 3.82
CA GLU A 49 -7.15 33.06 4.85
C GLU A 49 -6.16 33.36 5.99
N LEU A 50 -4.93 32.83 5.90
CA LEU A 50 -3.87 33.14 6.86
C LEU A 50 -3.52 34.62 6.83
N ASN A 51 -3.48 35.23 8.01
CA ASN A 51 -3.28 36.67 8.16
C ASN A 51 -1.92 37.03 8.75
N SER A 52 -1.20 36.06 9.34
CA SER A 52 0.09 36.31 9.97
C SER A 52 1.16 35.30 9.52
N SER A 53 2.42 35.72 9.63
CA SER A 53 3.58 34.85 9.41
C SER A 53 3.66 33.72 10.44
N GLU A 54 3.12 33.94 11.64
CA GLU A 54 3.12 32.93 12.71
C GLU A 54 2.14 31.79 12.38
N GLU A 55 0.92 32.13 11.97
CA GLU A 55 -0.08 31.16 11.49
C GLU A 55 0.45 30.32 10.33
N TYR A 56 1.15 30.97 9.40
CA TYR A 56 1.79 30.30 8.27
C TYR A 56 2.85 29.28 8.70
N GLU A 57 3.76 29.65 9.61
CA GLU A 57 4.80 28.74 10.08
C GLU A 57 4.23 27.58 10.90
N ILE A 58 3.17 27.80 11.69
CA ILE A 58 2.45 26.73 12.38
C ILE A 58 1.91 25.73 11.35
N MET A 59 1.09 26.18 10.41
CA MET A 59 0.46 25.27 9.45
C MET A 59 1.46 24.57 8.53
N LYS A 60 2.55 25.26 8.16
CA LYS A 60 3.68 24.67 7.41
C LYS A 60 4.40 23.58 8.21
N SER A 61 4.50 23.70 9.53
CA SER A 61 5.06 22.67 10.41
C SER A 61 4.23 21.38 10.33
N TYR A 62 2.91 21.47 10.52
CA TYR A 62 1.99 20.31 10.41
C TYR A 62 1.96 19.72 8.99
N ALA A 63 1.96 20.56 7.95
CA ALA A 63 2.08 20.08 6.57
C ALA A 63 3.40 19.34 6.31
N THR A 64 4.50 19.79 6.94
CA THR A 64 5.79 19.10 6.89
C THR A 64 5.73 17.75 7.60
N ASN A 65 5.01 17.63 8.71
CA ASN A 65 4.76 16.35 9.37
C ASN A 65 3.97 15.39 8.48
N SER A 66 2.87 15.85 7.87
CA SER A 66 2.12 15.04 6.91
C SER A 66 2.99 14.58 5.72
N ARG A 67 3.82 15.46 5.18
CA ARG A 67 4.77 15.12 4.09
C ARG A 67 5.78 14.06 4.54
N ARG A 68 6.36 14.21 5.73
CA ARG A 68 7.32 13.25 6.30
C ARG A 68 6.66 11.89 6.51
N PHE A 69 5.47 11.86 7.10
CA PHE A 69 4.67 10.64 7.26
C PHE A 69 4.44 9.97 5.90
N SER A 70 3.96 10.73 4.92
CA SER A 70 3.65 10.20 3.58
C SER A 70 4.87 9.58 2.91
N LEU A 71 6.04 10.22 3.00
CA LEU A 71 7.28 9.70 2.43
C LEU A 71 7.75 8.41 3.12
N ILE A 72 7.84 8.44 4.45
CA ILE A 72 8.31 7.29 5.24
C ILE A 72 7.36 6.10 5.07
N TYR A 73 6.06 6.34 5.17
CA TYR A 73 5.03 5.33 5.02
C TYR A 73 5.04 4.71 3.62
N SER A 74 5.18 5.53 2.58
CA SER A 74 5.28 5.03 1.20
C SER A 74 6.50 4.13 1.01
N VAL A 75 7.68 4.59 1.41
CA VAL A 75 8.92 3.82 1.29
C VAL A 75 8.82 2.50 2.06
N TYR A 76 8.27 2.54 3.27
CA TYR A 76 8.06 1.34 4.08
C TYR A 76 7.13 0.33 3.39
N CYS A 77 5.97 0.76 2.91
CA CYS A 77 4.99 -0.12 2.27
C CYS A 77 5.51 -0.73 0.96
N PHE A 78 6.16 0.06 0.11
CA PHE A 78 6.75 -0.43 -1.14
C PHE A 78 7.92 -1.39 -0.88
N ALA A 79 8.81 -1.06 0.06
CA ALA A 79 9.90 -1.96 0.43
C ALA A 79 9.36 -3.29 1.00
N ALA A 80 8.34 -3.23 1.87
CA ALA A 80 7.74 -4.41 2.46
C ALA A 80 7.13 -5.34 1.40
N ILE A 81 6.39 -4.80 0.43
CA ILE A 81 5.78 -5.63 -0.62
C ILE A 81 6.84 -6.19 -1.57
N PHE A 82 7.84 -5.40 -1.94
CA PHE A 82 8.95 -5.87 -2.76
C PHE A 82 9.70 -7.03 -2.11
N ILE A 83 10.05 -6.90 -0.82
CA ILE A 83 10.69 -7.98 -0.05
C ILE A 83 9.80 -9.21 0.01
N PHE A 84 8.51 -9.04 0.32
CA PHE A 84 7.56 -10.15 0.39
C PHE A 84 7.47 -10.90 -0.94
N MET A 85 7.38 -10.19 -2.07
CA MET A 85 7.29 -10.78 -3.40
C MET A 85 8.61 -11.45 -3.84
N SER A 86 9.76 -10.91 -3.41
CA SER A 86 11.07 -11.50 -3.70
C SER A 86 11.26 -12.90 -3.09
N MET A 87 10.50 -13.26 -2.05
CA MET A 87 10.52 -14.59 -1.44
C MET A 87 10.18 -15.69 -2.45
N SER A 88 9.40 -15.39 -3.50
CA SER A 88 9.10 -16.32 -4.58
C SER A 88 10.34 -16.78 -5.36
N LEU A 89 11.45 -16.04 -5.28
CA LEU A 89 12.72 -16.40 -5.93
C LEU A 89 13.57 -17.38 -5.12
N ILE A 90 13.22 -17.67 -3.86
CA ILE A 90 13.99 -18.56 -2.98
C ILE A 90 14.21 -19.95 -3.60
N PRO A 91 13.19 -20.64 -4.16
CA PRO A 91 13.41 -21.95 -4.77
C PRO A 91 14.44 -21.91 -5.91
N TYR A 92 14.39 -20.88 -6.76
CA TYR A 92 15.32 -20.70 -7.88
C TYR A 92 16.75 -20.40 -7.41
N ALA A 93 16.91 -19.56 -6.38
CA ALA A 93 18.22 -19.32 -5.78
C ALA A 93 18.80 -20.60 -5.16
N LEU A 94 17.96 -21.40 -4.49
CA LEU A 94 18.38 -22.68 -3.92
C LEU A 94 18.75 -23.71 -4.98
N ASP A 95 18.13 -23.71 -6.16
CA ASP A 95 18.51 -24.61 -7.25
C ASP A 95 19.91 -24.31 -7.80
N ILE A 96 20.39 -23.06 -7.66
CA ILE A 96 21.77 -22.67 -8.03
C ILE A 96 22.77 -23.02 -6.93
N VAL A 97 22.44 -22.70 -5.68
CA VAL A 97 23.38 -22.82 -4.54
C VAL A 97 23.41 -24.23 -3.95
N LEU A 98 22.28 -24.94 -3.95
CA LEU A 98 22.11 -26.28 -3.39
C LEU A 98 21.17 -27.12 -4.28
N PRO A 99 21.66 -27.60 -5.44
CA PRO A 99 20.85 -28.36 -6.39
C PRO A 99 20.38 -29.69 -5.78
N LEU A 100 19.15 -30.08 -6.11
CA LEU A 100 18.56 -31.38 -5.75
C LEU A 100 18.41 -32.25 -7.00
N ASN A 101 18.41 -33.57 -6.82
CA ASN A 101 18.12 -34.52 -7.91
C ASN A 101 16.66 -34.42 -8.41
N GLU A 102 15.76 -33.88 -7.58
CA GLU A 102 14.36 -33.64 -7.91
C GLU A 102 14.05 -32.14 -7.96
N SER A 103 13.09 -31.75 -8.79
CA SER A 103 12.69 -30.35 -8.93
C SER A 103 11.98 -29.82 -7.68
N ARG A 104 12.42 -28.67 -7.16
CA ARG A 104 11.74 -28.00 -6.04
C ARG A 104 10.31 -27.56 -6.40
N PRO A 105 9.38 -27.49 -5.44
CA PRO A 105 8.08 -26.87 -5.66
C PRO A 105 8.24 -25.36 -5.87
N ILE A 106 7.49 -24.80 -6.83
CA ILE A 106 7.44 -23.34 -7.02
C ILE A 106 6.72 -22.67 -5.86
N LEU A 107 7.15 -21.46 -5.54
CA LEU A 107 6.49 -20.59 -4.57
C LEU A 107 5.87 -19.39 -5.32
N PRO A 108 4.63 -19.50 -5.81
CA PRO A 108 4.02 -18.41 -6.56
C PRO A 108 3.81 -17.17 -5.66
N PRO A 109 3.99 -15.95 -6.18
CA PRO A 109 3.85 -14.71 -5.42
C PRO A 109 2.43 -14.48 -4.92
N TYR A 110 1.45 -14.98 -5.67
CA TYR A 110 0.06 -15.02 -5.29
C TYR A 110 -0.55 -16.32 -5.83
N ARG A 111 -1.42 -16.94 -5.05
CA ARG A 111 -2.14 -18.15 -5.47
C ARG A 111 -3.34 -17.78 -6.33
N GLY A 112 -3.10 -17.63 -7.62
CA GLY A 112 -4.12 -17.41 -8.64
C GLY A 112 -3.97 -18.41 -9.77
N TYR A 113 -5.08 -18.77 -10.42
CA TYR A 113 -5.03 -19.60 -11.61
C TYR A 113 -4.85 -18.71 -12.84
N TYR A 114 -3.69 -18.82 -13.50
CA TYR A 114 -3.33 -17.98 -14.65
C TYR A 114 -3.68 -18.60 -16.02
N PHE A 115 -4.35 -19.75 -16.06
CA PHE A 115 -4.68 -20.50 -17.29
C PHE A 115 -3.47 -20.87 -18.16
N VAL A 116 -2.25 -20.79 -17.62
CA VAL A 116 -0.97 -21.18 -18.23
C VAL A 116 -0.18 -22.05 -17.25
N ASP A 117 0.87 -22.72 -17.72
CA ASP A 117 1.77 -23.46 -16.82
C ASP A 117 2.54 -22.49 -15.92
N GLU A 118 2.37 -22.62 -14.61
CA GLU A 118 2.95 -21.70 -13.63
C GLU A 118 4.48 -21.79 -13.54
N ARG A 119 5.09 -22.94 -13.90
CA ARG A 119 6.55 -23.10 -13.89
C ARG A 119 7.17 -22.48 -15.14
N GLU A 120 6.58 -22.72 -16.30
CA GLU A 120 7.06 -22.20 -17.59
C GLU A 120 6.98 -20.66 -17.65
N TYR A 121 5.87 -20.09 -17.15
CA TYR A 121 5.61 -18.64 -17.19
C TYR A 121 5.90 -17.92 -15.86
N PHE A 122 6.70 -18.53 -15.00
CA PHE A 122 6.91 -18.04 -13.63
C PHE A 122 7.34 -16.57 -13.56
N PHE A 123 8.32 -16.15 -14.36
CA PHE A 123 8.84 -14.77 -14.32
C PHE A 123 7.82 -13.75 -14.82
N GLN A 124 7.03 -14.12 -15.82
CA GLN A 124 5.94 -13.30 -16.36
C GLN A 124 4.83 -13.14 -15.33
N ILE A 125 4.45 -14.24 -14.65
CA ILE A 125 3.47 -14.22 -13.54
C ILE A 125 4.00 -13.37 -12.39
N LEU A 126 5.28 -13.51 -12.04
CA LEU A 126 5.91 -12.73 -10.98
C LEU A 126 5.90 -11.25 -11.29
N TRP A 127 6.30 -10.87 -12.51
CA TRP A 127 6.29 -9.49 -12.94
C TRP A 127 4.89 -8.87 -12.93
N HIS A 128 3.90 -9.58 -13.50
CA HIS A 128 2.50 -9.17 -13.45
C HIS A 128 2.03 -8.97 -12.01
N ALA A 129 2.34 -9.91 -11.11
CA ALA A 129 1.93 -9.84 -9.72
C ALA A 129 2.58 -8.65 -8.99
N ILE A 130 3.86 -8.36 -9.23
CA ILE A 130 4.54 -7.18 -8.67
C ILE A 130 3.82 -5.91 -9.12
N VAL A 131 3.63 -5.71 -10.42
CA VAL A 131 2.98 -4.50 -10.95
C VAL A 131 1.56 -4.34 -10.40
N ALA A 132 0.78 -5.43 -10.36
CA ALA A 132 -0.58 -5.38 -9.84
C ALA A 132 -0.61 -4.99 -8.35
N TRP A 133 0.26 -5.56 -7.53
CA TRP A 133 0.33 -5.27 -6.10
C TRP A 133 0.85 -3.85 -5.81
N GLU A 134 1.80 -3.36 -6.59
CA GLU A 134 2.29 -1.98 -6.52
C GLU A 134 1.16 -0.97 -6.75
N ILE A 135 0.29 -1.21 -7.74
CA ILE A 135 -0.89 -0.36 -8.00
C ILE A 135 -1.86 -0.38 -6.82
N VAL A 136 -2.16 -1.55 -6.28
CA VAL A 136 -3.08 -1.70 -5.13
C VAL A 136 -2.53 -0.96 -3.89
N ILE A 137 -1.25 -1.14 -3.59
CA ILE A 137 -0.58 -0.49 -2.46
C ILE A 137 -0.51 1.03 -2.66
N ALA A 138 -0.22 1.52 -3.86
CA ALA A 138 -0.23 2.95 -4.15
C ALA A 138 -1.59 3.59 -3.84
N GLY A 139 -2.70 2.90 -4.17
CA GLY A 139 -4.04 3.35 -3.82
C GLY A 139 -4.30 3.39 -2.31
N ILE A 140 -3.84 2.37 -1.57
CA ILE A 140 -3.94 2.32 -0.10
C ILE A 140 -3.16 3.47 0.53
N ILE A 141 -1.89 3.63 0.14
CA ILE A 141 -1.00 4.69 0.61
C ILE A 141 -1.61 6.06 0.35
N ALA A 142 -2.10 6.31 -0.87
CA ALA A 142 -2.69 7.59 -1.22
C ALA A 142 -3.89 7.92 -0.33
N HIS A 143 -4.77 6.95 -0.06
CA HIS A 143 -5.90 7.14 0.84
C HIS A 143 -5.44 7.46 2.28
N ASP A 144 -4.46 6.74 2.82
CA ASP A 144 -3.96 6.96 4.18
C ASP A 144 -3.25 8.30 4.34
N CYS A 145 -2.40 8.67 3.37
CA CYS A 145 -1.70 9.95 3.37
C CYS A 145 -2.67 11.12 3.27
N LEU A 146 -3.74 10.98 2.47
CA LEU A 146 -4.78 11.99 2.36
C LEU A 146 -5.52 12.18 3.69
N PHE A 147 -5.88 11.09 4.35
CA PHE A 147 -6.52 11.12 5.67
C PHE A 147 -5.63 11.81 6.72
N VAL A 148 -4.36 11.41 6.82
CA VAL A 148 -3.39 12.04 7.74
C VAL A 148 -3.21 13.52 7.42
N THR A 149 -3.20 13.91 6.15
CA THR A 149 -3.12 15.32 5.75
C THR A 149 -4.31 16.13 6.29
N TYR A 150 -5.53 15.59 6.23
CA TYR A 150 -6.69 16.27 6.82
C TYR A 150 -6.60 16.35 8.34
N VAL A 151 -6.13 15.31 9.01
CA VAL A 151 -5.92 15.31 10.47
C VAL A 151 -4.90 16.38 10.86
N GLU A 152 -3.71 16.38 10.23
CA GLU A 152 -2.67 17.38 10.46
C GLU A 152 -3.16 18.80 10.16
N HIS A 153 -3.95 18.98 9.11
CA HIS A 153 -4.57 20.26 8.80
C HIS A 153 -5.53 20.72 9.92
N VAL A 154 -6.43 19.86 10.39
CA VAL A 154 -7.33 20.19 11.50
C VAL A 154 -6.56 20.50 12.78
N CYS A 155 -5.53 19.71 13.10
CA CYS A 155 -4.66 19.98 14.25
C CYS A 155 -3.95 21.34 14.13
N SER A 156 -3.50 21.72 12.93
CA SER A 156 -2.88 23.02 12.70
C SER A 156 -3.85 24.18 12.91
N MET A 157 -5.12 24.03 12.51
CA MET A 157 -6.14 25.05 12.74
C MET A 157 -6.42 25.23 14.24
N PHE A 158 -6.47 24.14 15.01
CA PHE A 158 -6.58 24.23 16.46
C PHE A 158 -5.38 24.93 17.10
N ALA A 159 -4.16 24.63 16.64
CA ALA A 159 -2.94 25.27 17.13
C ALA A 159 -2.83 26.76 16.78
N ILE A 160 -3.52 27.21 15.72
CA ILE A 160 -3.64 28.64 15.39
C ILE A 160 -4.59 29.36 16.35
N THR A 161 -5.72 28.72 16.69
CA THR A 161 -6.80 29.37 17.44
C THR A 161 -6.73 29.24 18.96
N GLY A 162 -5.96 28.26 19.48
CA GLY A 162 -5.88 27.91 20.90
C GLY A 162 -4.57 28.35 21.52
#